data_AF-A0A353MD93-F1
#
_entry.id   AF-A0A353MD93-F1
#
_cell.length_a   1.000
_cell.length_b   1.000
_cell.length_c   1.000
_cell.angle_alpha   90.00
_cell.angle_beta   90.00
_cell.angle_gamma   90.00
#
_symmetry.space_group_name_H-M   'P 1'
#
loop_
_entity.id
_entity.type
_entity.pdbx_description
1 polymer ?
#
loop_
_entity_poly.entity_id
_entity_poly.type
_entity_poly.pdbx_seq_one_letter_code
_entity_poly.pdbx_strand_id
1 'polypeptide(L)'
;MDDDDHKKKKKVEQNDPNGAILKSQKPDLLCGGIHQISIYQPSVIIDSHMHIQSGNCAPLPFLHDRTPVLGALKLKRATIEVTGEVLVTILDFILLKPAVGMARKMLGFEPDENGEYYRKGAVRQMVPESKMKTFEVGADFITKSSQAYEAFSKIDDYKDLSHLVLSGIVMTMDMEYAHIDGYFGIQVYNAVYDETRMTDDPIHYWYPRHGFWTMRGDSYKGINEERPLLPVRGQTQQEFEEYKETIDHQGITGAFHDIRGNKKLMSIKAAACLVPDEETVRYEQWTKQVQYTEQVVLGNPLKLLPMFHYDPRRWQLLGNSEVFKQVDSEGIYLGFKMYTAQGYRPWDPRLPILEDFYAGCCKRKTPIMNHCTPDGAPSFNREEYFDFVHPNDTHEDQMQKDANGRNAPIYIDPYLGVPQDDPLKRLKYFNEQFVSPDAWRLVLDKTVKGTPLNSLHLCLAHFGGNTDLGRVWGQQIVKMITEKKYPNLYVDISSSFTKNSFREYFRSIMQGPGGMHLKDRILFGTDWYLTLLDGINYVEYCQEAKKALDEFDTSLWPKFTQHNPYRFYRLDKQIDRITRNIIARRQSEDMKKILPKLKQKEIDLTIKEANYIKLVNKPYLNYEEWPCDA
;
A
#
# COMPACT_ATOMS: atom_id res chain seq x y z
N MET A 1 57.09 -24.62 15.01
CA MET A 1 55.78 -25.27 14.85
C MET A 1 54.78 -24.23 15.25
N ASP A 2 54.19 -23.62 14.23
CA ASP A 2 53.35 -22.44 14.28
C ASP A 2 52.04 -22.73 15.00
N ASP A 3 51.71 -21.87 15.96
CA ASP A 3 50.38 -21.71 16.51
C ASP A 3 49.90 -20.32 16.05
N ASP A 4 49.32 -20.29 14.84
CA ASP A 4 48.78 -19.07 14.23
C ASP A 4 47.31 -18.94 14.66
N ASP A 5 47.14 -18.35 15.85
CA ASP A 5 45.84 -18.06 16.45
C ASP A 5 45.14 -16.98 15.61
N HIS A 6 44.06 -17.40 14.95
CA HIS A 6 43.15 -16.57 14.18
C HIS A 6 42.59 -15.42 15.03
N LYS A 7 43.30 -14.28 15.04
CA LYS A 7 42.73 -12.99 15.44
C LYS A 7 41.63 -12.60 14.46
N LYS A 8 40.38 -12.96 14.79
CA LYS A 8 39.18 -12.33 14.23
C LYS A 8 39.36 -10.81 14.33
N LYS A 9 39.60 -10.16 13.18
CA LYS A 9 39.56 -8.70 13.07
C LYS A 9 38.21 -8.24 13.62
N LYS A 10 38.22 -7.51 14.75
CA LYS A 10 37.03 -6.77 15.22
C LYS A 10 36.63 -5.83 14.10
N LYS A 11 35.43 -6.00 13.55
CA LYS A 11 34.84 -5.01 12.62
C LYS A 11 34.78 -3.68 13.36
N VAL A 12 35.55 -2.71 12.88
CA VAL A 12 35.44 -1.32 13.31
C VAL A 12 34.16 -0.80 12.69
N GLU A 13 33.22 -0.32 13.52
CA GLU A 13 32.01 0.36 13.06
C GLU A 13 32.42 1.57 12.22
N GLN A 14 32.10 1.53 10.93
CA GLN A 14 32.75 2.34 9.91
C GLN A 14 32.03 3.69 9.65
N ASN A 15 31.51 4.32 10.71
CA ASN A 15 30.71 5.56 10.61
C ASN A 15 31.02 6.61 11.71
N ASP A 16 32.30 6.75 12.06
CA ASP A 16 32.86 8.02 12.53
C ASP A 16 33.85 8.51 11.46
N PRO A 17 33.73 9.74 10.91
CA PRO A 17 34.75 10.31 10.03
C PRO A 17 36.17 10.31 10.64
N ASN A 18 36.31 10.11 11.96
CA ASN A 18 37.58 9.99 12.68
C ASN A 18 37.87 8.60 13.28
N GLY A 19 37.06 7.57 12.99
CA GLY A 19 37.33 6.18 13.40
C GLY A 19 37.32 5.90 14.91
N ALA A 20 36.78 6.79 15.74
CA ALA A 20 36.58 6.52 17.15
C ALA A 20 35.23 5.82 17.38
N ILE A 21 35.23 4.76 18.19
CA ILE A 21 34.00 4.19 18.73
C ILE A 21 33.44 5.25 19.69
N LEU A 22 32.44 6.01 19.25
CA LEU A 22 31.68 6.91 20.13
C LEU A 22 30.83 6.08 21.10
N LYS A 23 31.48 5.56 22.15
CA LYS A 23 30.82 5.02 23.34
C LYS A 23 30.29 6.19 24.15
N SER A 24 29.18 6.78 23.72
CA SER A 24 28.46 7.73 24.56
C SER A 24 27.82 6.94 25.71
N GLN A 25 28.44 7.00 26.90
CA GLN A 25 27.80 6.55 28.13
C GLN A 25 26.79 7.63 28.52
N LYS A 26 25.49 7.34 28.37
CA LYS A 26 24.44 8.21 28.89
C LYS A 26 23.66 7.46 29.95
N PRO A 27 23.30 8.10 31.07
CA PRO A 27 22.33 7.51 31.98
C PRO A 27 21.03 7.25 31.18
N ASP A 28 20.56 6.01 31.21
CA ASP A 28 19.23 5.70 30.71
C ASP A 28 18.23 6.35 31.67
N LEU A 29 17.64 7.45 31.19
CA LEU A 29 16.69 8.28 31.92
C LEU A 29 15.41 7.52 32.29
N LEU A 30 15.15 6.34 31.71
CA LEU A 30 13.95 5.54 31.94
C LEU A 30 14.16 4.37 32.91
N CYS A 31 15.37 3.81 33.00
CA CYS A 31 15.64 2.69 33.90
C CYS A 31 16.69 2.97 34.99
N GLY A 32 17.28 4.17 35.04
CA GLY A 32 18.22 4.57 36.10
C GLY A 32 19.58 3.87 36.03
N GLY A 33 19.83 3.06 34.99
CA GLY A 33 21.12 2.43 34.71
C GLY A 33 22.01 3.31 33.81
N ILE A 34 23.33 3.17 33.93
CA ILE A 34 24.29 3.75 32.97
C ILE A 34 24.41 2.78 31.80
N HIS A 35 23.84 3.12 30.65
CA HIS A 35 23.99 2.34 29.42
C HIS A 35 24.89 3.09 28.42
N GLN A 36 25.70 2.36 27.65
CA GLN A 36 26.36 2.91 26.46
C GLN A 36 25.31 2.99 25.35
N ILE A 37 24.58 4.11 25.28
CA ILE A 37 23.70 4.38 24.15
C ILE A 37 24.61 4.93 23.05
N SER A 38 25.04 4.04 22.15
CA SER A 38 25.49 4.47 20.83
C SER A 38 24.28 5.10 20.13
N ILE A 39 24.47 6.27 19.52
CA ILE A 39 23.45 6.86 18.62
C ILE A 39 23.13 5.89 17.45
N TYR A 40 23.99 4.88 17.26
CA TYR A 40 23.89 3.83 16.25
C TYR A 40 23.32 2.49 16.73
N GLN A 41 22.90 2.34 18.00
CA GLN A 41 22.12 1.17 18.41
C GLN A 41 20.62 1.49 18.28
N PRO A 42 19.98 1.20 17.12
CA PRO A 42 18.54 1.35 17.01
C PRO A 42 17.85 0.43 18.00
N SER A 43 16.73 0.89 18.55
CA SER A 43 15.89 0.05 19.42
C SER A 43 14.42 0.07 19.01
N VAL A 44 14.15 0.67 17.85
CA VAL A 44 12.85 0.60 17.17
C VAL A 44 13.08 0.16 15.72
N ILE A 45 12.32 -0.82 15.30
CA ILE A 45 12.26 -1.29 13.91
C ILE A 45 10.83 -1.05 13.42
N ILE A 46 10.66 -0.09 12.52
CA ILE A 46 9.40 0.21 11.85
C ILE A 46 9.45 -0.39 10.45
N ASP A 47 8.57 -1.36 10.19
CA ASP A 47 8.20 -1.72 8.83
C ASP A 47 7.17 -0.71 8.33
N SER A 48 7.62 0.22 7.48
CA SER A 48 6.82 1.37 7.05
C SER A 48 5.77 1.02 6.00
N HIS A 49 5.74 -0.19 5.47
CA HIS A 49 4.83 -0.55 4.40
C HIS A 49 4.45 -2.02 4.49
N MET A 50 3.24 -2.30 4.96
CA MET A 50 2.66 -3.63 4.85
C MET A 50 1.17 -3.60 4.53
N HIS A 51 0.77 -4.62 3.79
CA HIS A 51 -0.61 -4.94 3.53
C HIS A 51 -1.01 -6.16 4.38
N ILE A 52 -2.13 -6.06 5.09
CA ILE A 52 -2.76 -7.20 5.81
C ILE A 52 -4.14 -7.52 5.24
N GLN A 53 -4.43 -7.02 4.04
CA GLN A 53 -5.72 -7.24 3.39
C GLN A 53 -5.89 -8.68 2.93
N SER A 54 -7.13 -9.15 3.01
CA SER A 54 -7.55 -10.38 2.37
C SER A 54 -7.47 -10.29 0.84
N GLY A 55 -7.11 -11.40 0.18
CA GLY A 55 -7.33 -11.57 -1.27
C GLY A 55 -8.82 -11.53 -1.65
N ASN A 56 -9.72 -11.74 -0.67
CA ASN A 56 -11.17 -11.62 -0.85
C ASN A 56 -11.65 -10.17 -1.03
N CYS A 57 -10.80 -9.16 -0.85
CA CYS A 57 -11.14 -7.76 -1.14
C CYS A 57 -11.07 -7.42 -2.63
N ALA A 58 -10.38 -8.23 -3.44
CA ALA A 58 -10.32 -8.01 -4.89
C ALA A 58 -11.60 -8.58 -5.54
N PRO A 59 -12.36 -7.79 -6.33
CA PRO A 59 -13.58 -8.29 -6.99
C PRO A 59 -13.25 -9.22 -8.18
N LEU A 60 -14.19 -10.08 -8.61
CA LEU A 60 -14.00 -11.02 -9.74
C LEU A 60 -13.60 -10.35 -11.05
N PRO A 61 -14.21 -9.23 -11.49
CA PRO A 61 -13.78 -8.55 -12.71
C PRO A 61 -12.29 -8.21 -12.69
N PHE A 62 -11.77 -7.85 -11.51
CA PHE A 62 -10.35 -7.62 -11.31
C PHE A 62 -9.51 -8.91 -11.45
N LEU A 63 -9.97 -10.04 -10.91
CA LEU A 63 -9.26 -11.31 -11.08
C LEU A 63 -9.30 -11.84 -12.53
N HIS A 64 -10.42 -11.63 -13.22
CA HIS A 64 -10.59 -12.03 -14.63
C HIS A 64 -9.63 -11.28 -15.54
N ASP A 65 -9.46 -9.97 -15.33
CA ASP A 65 -8.51 -9.14 -16.06
C ASP A 65 -7.05 -9.63 -15.89
N ARG A 66 -6.70 -10.07 -14.68
CA ARG A 66 -5.36 -10.58 -14.37
C ARG A 66 -5.05 -11.95 -14.93
N THR A 67 -6.05 -12.65 -15.43
CA THR A 67 -5.88 -14.01 -15.95
C THR A 67 -6.50 -14.10 -17.34
N PRO A 68 -5.95 -13.45 -18.39
CA PRO A 68 -6.64 -13.27 -19.67
C PRO A 68 -7.25 -14.55 -20.27
N VAL A 69 -6.54 -15.68 -20.16
CA VAL A 69 -7.03 -17.01 -20.61
C VAL A 69 -8.22 -17.51 -19.78
N LEU A 70 -8.20 -17.30 -18.46
CA LEU A 70 -9.27 -17.72 -17.53
C LEU A 70 -10.42 -16.71 -17.48
N GLY A 71 -10.13 -15.43 -17.66
CA GLY A 71 -11.09 -14.33 -17.75
C GLY A 71 -11.99 -14.46 -18.99
N ALA A 72 -11.44 -14.92 -20.12
CA ALA A 72 -12.23 -15.25 -21.30
C ALA A 72 -13.29 -16.35 -21.02
N LEU A 73 -12.93 -17.31 -20.16
CA LEU A 73 -13.81 -18.39 -19.72
C LEU A 73 -14.73 -17.99 -18.56
N LYS A 74 -14.56 -16.79 -17.99
CA LYS A 74 -15.32 -16.26 -16.84
C LYS A 74 -15.41 -17.27 -15.70
N LEU A 75 -14.29 -17.90 -15.40
CA LEU A 75 -14.24 -18.93 -14.36
C LEU A 75 -14.60 -18.34 -12.99
N LYS A 76 -15.22 -19.17 -12.14
CA LYS A 76 -15.49 -18.84 -10.73
C LYS A 76 -14.16 -18.66 -9.98
N ARG A 77 -14.15 -17.88 -8.89
CA ARG A 77 -12.96 -17.69 -8.03
C ARG A 77 -12.37 -19.03 -7.57
N ALA A 78 -13.21 -19.94 -7.09
CA ALA A 78 -12.77 -21.26 -6.66
C ALA A 78 -12.03 -22.02 -7.79
N THR A 79 -12.53 -21.92 -9.02
CA THR A 79 -11.86 -22.52 -10.19
C THR A 79 -10.56 -21.79 -10.54
N ILE A 80 -10.50 -20.45 -10.43
CA ILE A 80 -9.26 -19.68 -10.67
C ILE A 80 -8.19 -20.08 -9.64
N GLU A 81 -8.56 -20.18 -8.36
CA GLU A 81 -7.65 -20.58 -7.28
C GLU A 81 -7.18 -22.02 -7.42
N VAL A 82 -8.10 -22.95 -7.70
CA VAL A 82 -7.77 -24.36 -7.93
C VAL A 82 -6.94 -24.52 -9.20
N THR A 83 -7.25 -23.79 -10.27
CA THR A 83 -6.45 -23.83 -11.52
C THR A 83 -5.09 -23.21 -11.29
N GLY A 84 -4.97 -22.13 -10.51
CA GLY A 84 -3.70 -21.58 -10.07
C GLY A 84 -2.88 -22.60 -9.28
N GLU A 85 -3.49 -23.30 -8.33
CA GLU A 85 -2.85 -24.40 -7.60
C GLU A 85 -2.46 -25.56 -8.51
N VAL A 86 -3.34 -26.03 -9.40
CA VAL A 86 -3.15 -27.22 -10.25
C VAL A 86 -2.18 -26.96 -11.40
N LEU A 87 -2.30 -25.83 -12.09
CA LEU A 87 -1.46 -25.48 -13.24
C LEU A 87 -0.02 -25.18 -12.78
N VAL A 88 0.14 -24.53 -11.63
CA VAL A 88 1.46 -24.36 -10.98
C VAL A 88 1.94 -25.67 -10.38
N THR A 89 1.08 -26.51 -9.79
CA THR A 89 1.51 -27.83 -9.27
C THR A 89 1.97 -28.77 -10.39
N ILE A 90 1.31 -28.75 -11.55
CA ILE A 90 1.73 -29.55 -12.72
C ILE A 90 3.06 -29.01 -13.29
N LEU A 91 3.24 -27.69 -13.41
CA LEU A 91 4.50 -27.08 -13.82
C LEU A 91 5.64 -27.31 -12.80
N ASP A 92 5.39 -27.13 -11.51
CA ASP A 92 6.36 -27.32 -10.42
C ASP A 92 6.79 -28.79 -10.29
N PHE A 93 5.82 -29.72 -10.32
CA PHE A 93 6.06 -31.15 -10.05
C PHE A 93 6.66 -31.88 -11.25
N ILE A 94 6.36 -31.46 -12.49
CA ILE A 94 6.84 -32.11 -13.71
C ILE A 94 8.14 -31.48 -14.25
N LEU A 95 8.37 -30.16 -14.11
CA LEU A 95 9.49 -29.49 -14.79
C LEU A 95 10.61 -28.96 -13.89
N LEU A 96 10.35 -28.58 -12.62
CA LEU A 96 11.32 -27.77 -11.85
C LEU A 96 11.79 -28.39 -10.54
N LYS A 97 10.97 -29.19 -9.83
CA LYS A 97 11.30 -29.70 -8.49
C LYS A 97 12.63 -30.45 -8.38
N PRO A 98 12.92 -31.45 -9.25
CA PRO A 98 14.16 -32.22 -9.15
C PRO A 98 15.39 -31.40 -9.55
N ALA A 99 15.26 -30.58 -10.60
CA ALA A 99 16.37 -29.82 -11.18
C ALA A 99 16.78 -28.61 -10.32
N VAL A 100 15.81 -27.82 -9.85
CA VAL A 100 16.06 -26.60 -9.07
C VAL A 100 16.52 -26.93 -7.64
N GLY A 101 15.92 -27.96 -7.01
CA GLY A 101 16.35 -28.41 -5.68
C GLY A 101 17.78 -28.95 -5.69
N MET A 102 18.16 -29.70 -6.74
CA MET A 102 19.52 -30.22 -6.90
C MET A 102 20.52 -29.10 -7.24
N ALA A 103 20.14 -28.15 -8.10
CA ALA A 103 20.99 -26.99 -8.43
C ALA A 103 21.25 -26.10 -7.21
N ARG A 104 20.23 -25.78 -6.40
CA ARG A 104 20.41 -25.00 -5.17
C ARG A 104 21.30 -25.71 -4.16
N LYS A 105 21.12 -27.02 -4.01
CA LYS A 105 21.99 -27.84 -3.15
C LYS A 105 23.45 -27.84 -3.65
N MET A 106 23.66 -27.92 -4.96
CA MET A 106 25.00 -27.83 -5.57
C MET A 106 25.63 -26.44 -5.44
N LEU A 107 24.81 -25.38 -5.42
CA LEU A 107 25.25 -23.99 -5.24
C LEU A 107 25.42 -23.59 -3.76
N GLY A 108 25.25 -24.53 -2.82
CA GLY A 108 25.51 -24.30 -1.39
C GLY A 108 24.47 -23.45 -0.66
N PHE A 109 23.25 -23.32 -1.19
CA PHE A 109 22.16 -22.68 -0.45
C PHE A 109 21.74 -23.54 0.74
N GLU A 110 21.40 -22.93 1.87
CA GLU A 110 20.82 -23.67 2.99
C GLU A 110 19.38 -24.12 2.69
N PRO A 111 18.97 -25.32 3.15
CA PRO A 111 17.58 -25.76 3.05
C PRO A 111 16.67 -24.86 3.89
N ASP A 112 15.38 -24.82 3.56
CA ASP A 112 14.40 -24.09 4.36
C ASP A 112 14.16 -24.73 5.75
N GLU A 113 13.30 -24.11 6.55
CA GLU A 113 12.95 -24.56 7.91
C GLU A 113 12.41 -25.99 8.00
N ASN A 114 12.01 -26.59 6.87
CA ASN A 114 11.53 -27.96 6.78
C ASN A 114 12.56 -28.93 6.16
N GLY A 115 13.78 -28.47 5.88
CA GLY A 115 14.84 -29.29 5.27
C GLY A 115 14.77 -29.39 3.75
N GLU A 116 13.95 -28.57 3.08
CA GLU A 116 13.74 -28.63 1.62
C GLU A 116 14.60 -27.60 0.88
N TYR A 117 15.30 -28.04 -0.19
CA TYR A 117 16.07 -27.15 -1.08
C TYR A 117 15.19 -26.52 -2.19
N TYR A 118 13.98 -27.05 -2.35
CA TYR A 118 13.00 -26.56 -3.29
C TYR A 118 11.96 -25.72 -2.54
N ARG A 119 11.93 -24.41 -2.81
CA ARG A 119 10.83 -23.57 -2.33
C ARG A 119 9.59 -23.87 -3.17
N LYS A 120 8.48 -24.22 -2.52
CA LYS A 120 7.16 -24.33 -3.17
C LYS A 120 6.94 -23.09 -4.04
N GLY A 121 6.47 -23.27 -5.28
CA GLY A 121 6.22 -22.16 -6.20
C GLY A 121 5.38 -21.09 -5.52
N ALA A 122 5.75 -19.84 -5.73
CA ALA A 122 5.22 -18.69 -5.00
C ALA A 122 3.68 -18.59 -5.01
N VAL A 123 3.04 -19.02 -6.10
CA VAL A 123 1.58 -19.08 -6.23
C VAL A 123 0.96 -20.05 -5.20
N ARG A 124 1.63 -21.16 -4.87
CA ARG A 124 1.14 -22.13 -3.87
C ARG A 124 1.20 -21.61 -2.44
N GLN A 125 2.11 -20.69 -2.14
CA GLN A 125 2.20 -20.05 -0.82
C GLN A 125 1.13 -18.95 -0.66
N MET A 126 0.77 -18.28 -1.75
CA MET A 126 -0.26 -17.23 -1.71
C MET A 126 -1.68 -17.73 -1.61
N VAL A 127 -2.04 -18.84 -2.26
CA VAL A 127 -3.46 -19.26 -2.32
C VAL A 127 -4.08 -19.52 -0.93
N PRO A 128 -3.36 -20.12 0.04
CA PRO A 128 -3.86 -20.20 1.42
C PRO A 128 -4.06 -18.82 2.05
N GLU A 129 -3.09 -17.92 1.92
CA GLU A 129 -3.14 -16.55 2.46
C GLU A 129 -4.23 -15.70 1.80
N SER A 130 -4.49 -15.88 0.51
CA SER A 130 -5.54 -15.15 -0.21
C SER A 130 -6.95 -15.54 0.19
N LYS A 131 -7.12 -16.72 0.81
CA LYS A 131 -8.41 -17.21 1.34
C LYS A 131 -8.71 -16.64 2.72
N MET A 132 -7.68 -16.27 3.49
CA MET A 132 -7.81 -15.74 4.84
C MET A 132 -8.52 -14.39 4.84
N LYS A 133 -9.32 -14.13 5.88
CA LYS A 133 -9.91 -12.80 6.13
C LYS A 133 -8.82 -11.81 6.56
N THR A 134 -9.05 -10.51 6.39
CA THR A 134 -8.08 -9.47 6.80
C THR A 134 -7.66 -9.61 8.27
N PHE A 135 -8.58 -10.03 9.15
CA PHE A 135 -8.27 -10.30 10.55
C PHE A 135 -7.25 -11.43 10.73
N GLU A 136 -7.41 -12.51 9.97
CA GLU A 136 -6.55 -13.71 10.03
C GLU A 136 -5.16 -13.41 9.46
N VAL A 137 -5.11 -12.71 8.31
CA VAL A 137 -3.85 -12.23 7.71
C VAL A 137 -3.10 -11.32 8.69
N GLY A 138 -3.81 -10.40 9.36
CA GLY A 138 -3.23 -9.56 10.40
C GLY A 138 -2.73 -10.35 11.62
N ALA A 139 -3.43 -11.41 12.03
CA ALA A 139 -3.01 -12.27 13.13
C ALA A 139 -1.78 -13.13 12.77
N ASP A 140 -1.71 -13.67 11.55
CA ASP A 140 -0.51 -14.35 11.06
C ASP A 140 0.68 -13.38 11.03
N PHE A 141 0.47 -12.17 10.52
CA PHE A 141 1.51 -11.14 10.51
C PHE A 141 2.05 -10.86 11.93
N ILE A 142 1.22 -10.77 12.96
CA ILE A 142 1.69 -10.61 14.35
C ILE A 142 2.60 -11.76 14.78
N THR A 143 2.26 -12.99 14.39
CA THR A 143 3.09 -14.17 14.66
C THR A 143 4.45 -14.06 13.95
N LYS A 144 4.47 -13.72 12.66
CA LYS A 144 5.70 -13.53 11.87
C LYS A 144 6.54 -12.37 12.39
N SER A 145 5.90 -11.28 12.77
CA SER A 145 6.52 -10.11 13.41
C SER A 145 7.19 -10.47 14.72
N SER A 146 6.57 -11.36 15.51
CA SER A 146 7.15 -11.85 16.77
C SER A 146 8.37 -12.73 16.53
N GLN A 147 8.34 -13.57 15.49
CA GLN A 147 9.51 -14.36 15.06
C GLN A 147 10.67 -13.46 14.60
N ALA A 148 10.38 -12.41 13.82
CA ALA A 148 11.39 -11.44 13.41
C ALA A 148 11.96 -10.69 14.63
N TYR A 149 11.12 -10.31 15.58
CA TYR A 149 11.55 -9.72 16.84
C TYR A 149 12.51 -10.64 17.60
N GLU A 150 12.18 -11.93 17.74
CA GLU A 150 13.05 -12.92 18.38
C GLU A 150 14.36 -13.16 17.63
N ALA A 151 14.35 -13.07 16.31
CA ALA A 151 15.55 -13.17 15.50
C ALA A 151 16.45 -11.94 15.71
N PHE A 152 15.88 -10.73 15.67
CA PHE A 152 16.63 -9.50 15.89
C PHE A 152 17.14 -9.37 17.31
N SER A 153 16.38 -9.75 18.33
CA SER A 153 16.83 -9.68 19.73
C SER A 153 18.05 -10.54 20.06
N LYS A 154 18.49 -11.41 19.15
CA LYS A 154 19.68 -12.25 19.31
C LYS A 154 20.91 -11.75 18.56
N ILE A 155 20.77 -10.79 17.63
CA ILE A 155 21.92 -10.27 16.88
C ILE A 155 22.65 -9.19 17.68
N ASP A 156 23.94 -9.02 17.41
CA ASP A 156 24.84 -8.15 18.19
C ASP A 156 24.35 -6.71 18.35
N ASP A 157 23.63 -6.19 17.35
CA ASP A 157 23.09 -4.82 17.35
C ASP A 157 21.99 -4.61 18.40
N TYR A 158 21.26 -5.67 18.79
CA TYR A 158 20.07 -5.59 19.63
C TYR A 158 20.12 -6.45 20.90
N LYS A 159 21.02 -7.44 20.98
CA LYS A 159 21.03 -8.45 22.06
C LYS A 159 21.19 -7.89 23.47
N ASP A 160 21.84 -6.74 23.59
CA ASP A 160 22.13 -6.08 24.87
C ASP A 160 21.15 -4.94 25.17
N LEU A 161 20.11 -4.75 24.35
CA LEU A 161 19.10 -3.73 24.58
C LEU A 161 18.17 -4.12 25.72
N SER A 162 17.91 -3.15 26.61
CA SER A 162 16.89 -3.29 27.66
C SER A 162 15.48 -3.39 27.09
N HIS A 163 15.26 -2.86 25.88
CA HIS A 163 13.97 -2.87 25.20
C HIS A 163 14.17 -2.71 23.69
N LEU A 164 13.50 -3.57 22.90
CA LEU A 164 13.38 -3.48 21.45
C LEU A 164 11.89 -3.33 21.12
N VAL A 165 11.58 -2.46 20.16
CA VAL A 165 10.23 -2.32 19.59
C VAL A 165 10.29 -2.72 18.12
N LEU A 166 9.35 -3.54 17.69
CA LEU A 166 9.12 -3.83 16.28
C LEU A 166 7.63 -3.59 16.00
N SER A 167 7.35 -2.65 15.09
CA SER A 167 6.00 -2.26 14.72
C SER A 167 5.82 -2.25 13.20
N GLY A 168 4.66 -2.72 12.75
CA GLY A 168 4.25 -2.68 11.35
C GLY A 168 3.28 -1.55 11.04
N ILE A 169 3.50 -0.82 9.94
CA ILE A 169 2.57 0.17 9.42
C ILE A 169 1.59 -0.50 8.46
N VAL A 170 0.41 -0.87 8.97
CA VAL A 170 -0.60 -1.62 8.21
C VAL A 170 -1.48 -0.71 7.37
N MET A 171 -1.75 -1.14 6.14
CA MET A 171 -2.53 -0.38 5.17
C MET A 171 -3.64 -1.24 4.62
N THR A 172 -4.84 -0.68 4.61
CA THR A 172 -6.00 -1.24 3.93
C THR A 172 -6.05 -0.81 2.47
N MET A 173 -6.86 -1.51 1.67
CA MET A 173 -7.02 -1.27 0.24
C MET A 173 -8.49 -1.25 -0.14
N ASP A 174 -8.95 -0.08 -0.57
CA ASP A 174 -10.32 0.10 -1.05
C ASP A 174 -10.40 -0.27 -2.53
N MET A 175 -10.86 -1.47 -2.84
CA MET A 175 -11.03 -1.92 -4.23
C MET A 175 -12.43 -1.62 -4.77
N GLU A 176 -13.35 -1.11 -3.95
CA GLU A 176 -14.76 -0.98 -4.31
C GLU A 176 -14.99 0.07 -5.40
N TYR A 177 -14.09 1.04 -5.55
CA TYR A 177 -14.20 2.07 -6.57
C TYR A 177 -13.18 1.89 -7.70
N ALA A 178 -12.43 0.78 -7.76
CA ALA A 178 -11.28 0.55 -8.65
C ALA A 178 -11.63 0.35 -10.14
N HIS A 179 -12.52 1.19 -10.68
CA HIS A 179 -13.01 1.21 -12.06
C HIS A 179 -13.49 2.61 -12.45
N ILE A 180 -13.79 2.79 -13.74
CA ILE A 180 -14.17 4.09 -14.32
C ILE A 180 -15.46 4.65 -13.70
N ASP A 181 -16.48 3.82 -13.46
CA ASP A 181 -17.75 4.32 -12.92
C ASP A 181 -17.62 4.81 -11.47
N GLY A 182 -16.50 4.50 -10.81
CA GLY A 182 -16.18 5.05 -9.50
C GLY A 182 -16.18 6.58 -9.49
N TYR A 183 -15.83 7.26 -10.61
CA TYR A 183 -15.95 8.72 -10.70
C TYR A 183 -17.38 9.24 -10.48
N PHE A 184 -18.39 8.40 -10.69
CA PHE A 184 -19.79 8.73 -10.47
C PHE A 184 -20.36 8.10 -9.19
N GLY A 185 -19.49 7.70 -8.26
CA GLY A 185 -19.90 7.13 -6.97
C GLY A 185 -20.45 5.71 -7.05
N ILE A 186 -20.21 4.98 -8.15
CA ILE A 186 -20.68 3.61 -8.32
C ILE A 186 -19.60 2.61 -7.88
N GLN A 187 -19.96 1.67 -7.00
CA GLN A 187 -19.06 0.59 -6.59
C GLN A 187 -18.99 -0.50 -7.64
N VAL A 188 -17.86 -1.22 -7.68
CA VAL A 188 -17.69 -2.43 -8.48
C VAL A 188 -18.70 -3.48 -8.02
N TYR A 189 -18.76 -3.79 -6.72
CA TYR A 189 -19.75 -4.68 -6.13
C TYR A 189 -20.73 -3.89 -5.27
N ASN A 190 -22.02 -4.07 -5.55
CA ASN A 190 -23.12 -3.43 -4.86
C ASN A 190 -23.90 -4.53 -4.11
N ALA A 191 -24.05 -4.36 -2.79
CA ALA A 191 -24.62 -5.38 -1.93
C ALA A 191 -26.15 -5.44 -2.03
N VAL A 192 -26.69 -6.66 -1.94
CA VAL A 192 -28.11 -6.97 -1.82
C VAL A 192 -28.32 -7.71 -0.51
N TYR A 193 -29.20 -7.19 0.33
CA TYR A 193 -29.52 -7.75 1.65
C TYR A 193 -30.88 -8.42 1.66
N ASP A 194 -31.06 -9.29 2.64
CA ASP A 194 -32.37 -9.79 3.05
C ASP A 194 -33.16 -8.66 3.74
N GLU A 195 -34.47 -8.60 3.48
CA GLU A 195 -35.33 -7.48 3.89
C GLU A 195 -35.35 -7.27 5.41
N THR A 196 -35.04 -8.33 6.17
CA THR A 196 -35.04 -8.33 7.63
C THR A 196 -33.66 -8.17 8.25
N ARG A 197 -32.58 -8.20 7.44
CA ARG A 197 -31.19 -8.35 7.92
C ARG A 197 -30.20 -7.44 7.19
N MET A 198 -30.52 -6.15 7.04
CA MET A 198 -29.60 -5.16 6.43
C MET A 198 -28.30 -4.93 7.20
N THR A 199 -28.20 -5.41 8.44
CA THR A 199 -26.98 -5.31 9.27
C THR A 199 -26.07 -6.53 9.18
N ASP A 200 -26.53 -7.60 8.53
CA ASP A 200 -25.82 -8.86 8.43
C ASP A 200 -24.96 -8.90 7.15
N ASP A 201 -24.40 -10.06 6.82
CA ASP A 201 -23.71 -10.26 5.56
C ASP A 201 -24.72 -10.23 4.38
N PRO A 202 -24.37 -9.60 3.23
CA PRO A 202 -25.23 -9.57 2.06
C PRO A 202 -25.62 -10.97 1.56
N ILE A 203 -26.84 -11.12 1.05
CA ILE A 203 -27.29 -12.37 0.42
C ILE A 203 -26.80 -12.49 -1.01
N HIS A 204 -26.55 -11.37 -1.70
CA HIS A 204 -25.92 -11.32 -3.02
C HIS A 204 -25.10 -10.04 -3.20
N TYR A 205 -24.25 -10.03 -4.21
CA TYR A 205 -23.72 -8.81 -4.81
C TYR A 205 -24.06 -8.75 -6.29
N TRP A 206 -24.07 -7.55 -6.85
CA TRP A 206 -24.11 -7.35 -8.29
C TRP A 206 -23.09 -6.28 -8.72
N TYR A 207 -22.68 -6.33 -9.98
CA TYR A 207 -21.76 -5.35 -10.57
C TYR A 207 -22.27 -4.80 -11.91
N PRO A 208 -21.96 -3.53 -12.23
CA PRO A 208 -22.29 -2.96 -13.53
C PRO A 208 -21.44 -3.60 -14.63
N ARG A 209 -22.09 -4.16 -15.65
CA ARG A 209 -21.42 -4.68 -16.84
C ARG A 209 -21.78 -3.85 -18.07
N HIS A 210 -20.79 -3.16 -18.62
CA HIS A 210 -20.94 -2.53 -19.92
C HIS A 210 -20.94 -3.61 -21.02
N GLY A 211 -21.85 -3.49 -21.99
CA GLY A 211 -21.93 -4.44 -23.11
C GLY A 211 -20.77 -4.29 -24.11
N PHE A 212 -20.68 -5.19 -25.10
CA PHE A 212 -19.70 -5.16 -26.21
C PHE A 212 -19.83 -3.93 -27.16
N TRP A 213 -20.65 -2.95 -26.80
CA TRP A 213 -21.03 -1.85 -27.68
C TRP A 213 -19.94 -0.77 -27.66
N THR A 214 -19.33 -0.62 -28.82
CA THR A 214 -18.35 0.39 -29.25
C THR A 214 -18.63 1.81 -28.74
N MET A 215 -17.55 2.47 -28.32
CA MET A 215 -17.41 3.86 -27.86
C MET A 215 -18.24 4.25 -26.62
N ARG A 216 -17.63 4.14 -25.43
CA ARG A 216 -18.18 4.59 -24.14
C ARG A 216 -18.67 6.04 -24.07
N GLY A 217 -18.40 6.88 -25.09
CA GLY A 217 -18.87 8.26 -25.14
C GLY A 217 -20.39 8.40 -24.99
N ASP A 218 -21.16 7.43 -25.51
CA ASP A 218 -22.63 7.41 -25.39
C ASP A 218 -23.15 6.66 -24.15
N SER A 219 -22.26 6.04 -23.38
CA SER A 219 -22.59 5.27 -22.18
C SER A 219 -22.92 6.15 -20.98
N TYR A 220 -22.52 7.42 -20.99
CA TYR A 220 -22.72 8.36 -19.90
C TYR A 220 -23.57 9.53 -20.38
N LYS A 221 -24.75 9.71 -19.78
CA LYS A 221 -25.69 10.78 -20.16
C LYS A 221 -26.05 11.64 -18.96
N GLY A 222 -25.88 12.96 -19.09
CA GLY A 222 -26.31 13.88 -18.05
C GLY A 222 -27.82 13.79 -17.80
N ILE A 223 -28.23 13.84 -16.54
CA ILE A 223 -29.64 13.81 -16.14
C ILE A 223 -29.98 15.16 -15.49
N ASN A 224 -31.09 15.77 -15.93
CA ASN A 224 -31.58 17.04 -15.38
C ASN A 224 -32.66 16.85 -14.31
N GLU A 225 -33.31 15.68 -14.27
CA GLU A 225 -34.29 15.31 -13.26
C GLU A 225 -33.62 14.62 -12.06
N GLU A 226 -34.18 14.81 -10.86
CA GLU A 226 -33.72 14.08 -9.69
C GLU A 226 -34.07 12.59 -9.82
N ARG A 227 -33.08 11.74 -9.55
CA ARG A 227 -33.24 10.28 -9.48
C ARG A 227 -32.54 9.75 -8.24
N PRO A 228 -33.05 8.66 -7.63
CA PRO A 228 -32.39 8.04 -6.49
C PRO A 228 -31.00 7.54 -6.91
N LEU A 229 -30.01 7.79 -6.04
CA LEU A 229 -28.67 7.20 -6.17
C LEU A 229 -28.68 5.79 -5.59
N LEU A 230 -27.73 4.99 -6.05
CA LEU A 230 -27.43 3.73 -5.38
C LEU A 230 -27.04 3.99 -3.92
N PRO A 231 -27.70 3.35 -2.95
CA PRO A 231 -27.33 3.48 -1.55
C PRO A 231 -25.94 2.90 -1.32
N VAL A 232 -25.08 3.66 -0.64
CA VAL A 232 -23.69 3.28 -0.33
C VAL A 232 -23.60 1.97 0.47
N ARG A 233 -24.63 1.68 1.27
CA ARG A 233 -24.70 0.45 2.06
C ARG A 233 -25.24 -0.74 1.29
N GLY A 234 -25.71 -0.58 0.06
CA GLY A 234 -26.46 -1.59 -0.69
C GLY A 234 -27.97 -1.51 -0.48
N GLN A 235 -28.71 -2.42 -1.12
CA GLN A 235 -30.16 -2.42 -1.28
C GLN A 235 -30.78 -3.68 -0.69
N THR A 236 -32.07 -3.66 -0.36
CA THR A 236 -32.82 -4.89 -0.10
C THR A 236 -33.05 -5.68 -1.39
N GLN A 237 -33.49 -6.94 -1.30
CA GLN A 237 -33.78 -7.75 -2.48
C GLN A 237 -34.92 -7.17 -3.30
N GLN A 238 -35.99 -6.70 -2.64
CA GLN A 238 -37.09 -6.03 -3.31
C GLN A 238 -36.62 -4.74 -4.00
N GLU A 239 -35.87 -3.90 -3.29
CA GLU A 239 -35.32 -2.66 -3.85
C GLU A 239 -34.43 -2.95 -5.07
N PHE A 240 -33.63 -4.03 -5.03
CA PHE A 240 -32.80 -4.43 -6.16
C PHE A 240 -33.62 -4.87 -7.38
N GLU A 241 -34.65 -5.70 -7.21
CA GLU A 241 -35.49 -6.13 -8.34
C GLU A 241 -36.27 -4.96 -8.95
N GLU A 242 -36.81 -4.05 -8.13
CA GLU A 242 -37.45 -2.81 -8.61
C GLU A 242 -36.44 -1.91 -9.36
N TYR A 243 -35.22 -1.80 -8.81
CA TYR A 243 -34.17 -0.99 -9.42
C TYR A 243 -33.65 -1.59 -10.73
N LYS A 244 -33.61 -2.91 -10.85
CA LYS A 244 -33.13 -3.62 -12.05
C LYS A 244 -33.95 -3.29 -13.29
N GLU A 245 -35.28 -3.20 -13.17
CA GLU A 245 -36.14 -2.72 -14.27
C GLU A 245 -35.77 -1.29 -14.69
N THR A 246 -35.44 -0.43 -13.72
CA THR A 246 -34.98 0.93 -13.99
C THR A 246 -33.62 0.94 -14.70
N ILE A 247 -32.67 0.08 -14.33
CA ILE A 247 -31.36 -0.04 -15.00
C ILE A 247 -31.53 -0.36 -16.48
N ASP A 248 -32.40 -1.31 -16.82
CA ASP A 248 -32.59 -1.76 -18.20
C ASP A 248 -33.17 -0.67 -19.11
N HIS A 249 -34.02 0.20 -18.56
CA HIS A 249 -34.67 1.28 -19.31
C HIS A 249 -33.92 2.62 -19.26
N GLN A 250 -33.34 2.96 -18.12
CA GLN A 250 -32.86 4.30 -17.79
C GLN A 250 -31.37 4.37 -17.45
N GLY A 251 -30.69 3.22 -17.32
CA GLY A 251 -29.32 3.11 -16.85
C GLY A 251 -29.18 3.29 -15.34
N ILE A 252 -27.95 3.09 -14.84
CA ILE A 252 -27.59 3.25 -13.43
C ILE A 252 -27.39 4.74 -13.14
N THR A 253 -28.01 5.24 -12.08
CA THR A 253 -27.85 6.63 -11.64
C THR A 253 -26.58 6.80 -10.82
N GLY A 254 -25.62 7.56 -11.33
CA GLY A 254 -24.43 8.02 -10.62
C GLY A 254 -24.46 9.52 -10.33
N ALA A 255 -23.54 9.98 -9.47
CA ALA A 255 -23.37 11.39 -9.16
C ALA A 255 -21.90 11.78 -8.96
N PHE A 256 -21.60 13.04 -9.28
CA PHE A 256 -20.30 13.65 -9.08
C PHE A 256 -20.45 15.13 -8.74
N HIS A 257 -19.37 15.79 -8.32
CA HIS A 257 -19.33 17.25 -8.19
C HIS A 257 -18.67 17.89 -9.41
N ASP A 258 -19.33 18.88 -10.00
CA ASP A 258 -18.69 19.72 -11.02
C ASP A 258 -17.54 20.56 -10.42
N ILE A 259 -16.75 21.22 -11.27
CA ILE A 259 -15.63 22.06 -10.84
C ILE A 259 -16.03 23.25 -9.94
N ARG A 260 -17.33 23.55 -9.82
CA ARG A 260 -17.87 24.58 -8.92
C ARG A 260 -18.41 23.99 -7.62
N GLY A 261 -18.30 22.66 -7.44
CA GLY A 261 -18.80 21.93 -6.29
C GLY A 261 -20.30 21.61 -6.35
N ASN A 262 -20.97 21.83 -7.48
CA ASN A 262 -22.40 21.47 -7.58
C ASN A 262 -22.54 19.99 -7.88
N LYS A 263 -23.47 19.32 -7.19
CA LYS A 263 -23.83 17.94 -7.48
C LYS A 263 -24.48 17.83 -8.85
N LYS A 264 -24.00 16.88 -9.66
CA LYS A 264 -24.53 16.54 -10.99
C LYS A 264 -24.88 15.06 -11.03
N LEU A 265 -25.96 14.74 -11.75
CA LEU A 265 -26.43 13.38 -11.95
C LEU A 265 -26.10 12.88 -13.35
N MET A 266 -25.77 11.60 -13.43
CA MET A 266 -25.43 10.90 -14.66
C MET A 266 -26.17 9.56 -14.75
N SER A 267 -26.63 9.21 -15.95
CA SER A 267 -27.09 7.86 -16.29
C SER A 267 -25.94 7.10 -16.94
N ILE A 268 -25.68 5.90 -16.43
CA ILE A 268 -24.65 4.99 -16.90
C ILE A 268 -25.32 3.79 -17.55
N LYS A 269 -25.10 3.59 -18.84
CA LYS A 269 -25.63 2.44 -19.58
C LYS A 269 -24.80 1.19 -19.27
N ALA A 270 -25.31 0.35 -18.38
CA ALA A 270 -24.74 -0.93 -18.00
C ALA A 270 -25.86 -1.90 -17.59
N ALA A 271 -25.59 -3.20 -17.68
CA ALA A 271 -26.48 -4.24 -17.15
C ALA A 271 -26.05 -4.64 -15.74
N ALA A 272 -27.00 -4.89 -14.84
CA ALA A 272 -26.71 -5.46 -13.53
C ALA A 272 -26.41 -6.95 -13.64
N CYS A 273 -25.20 -7.36 -13.24
CA CYS A 273 -24.79 -8.76 -13.23
C CYS A 273 -24.63 -9.25 -11.79
N LEU A 274 -25.44 -10.23 -11.37
CA LEU A 274 -25.28 -10.89 -10.09
C LEU A 274 -23.95 -11.67 -10.05
N VAL A 275 -23.28 -11.62 -8.90
CA VAL A 275 -22.11 -12.47 -8.64
C VAL A 275 -22.55 -13.89 -8.28
N PRO A 276 -21.73 -14.92 -8.52
CA PRO A 276 -22.01 -16.28 -8.03
C PRO A 276 -22.09 -16.33 -6.49
N ASP A 277 -22.94 -17.19 -5.92
CA ASP A 277 -23.12 -17.30 -4.45
C ASP A 277 -21.80 -17.55 -3.68
N GLU A 278 -20.92 -18.37 -4.26
CA GLU A 278 -19.58 -18.63 -3.71
C GLU A 278 -18.76 -17.33 -3.57
N GLU A 279 -18.91 -16.39 -4.50
CA GLU A 279 -18.26 -15.08 -4.45
C GLU A 279 -18.89 -14.20 -3.38
N THR A 280 -20.23 -14.22 -3.24
CA THR A 280 -20.93 -13.47 -2.20
C THR A 280 -20.43 -13.84 -0.81
N VAL A 281 -20.30 -15.13 -0.52
CA VAL A 281 -19.84 -15.62 0.78
C VAL A 281 -18.39 -15.20 1.07
N ARG A 282 -17.58 -15.08 0.02
CA ARG A 282 -16.14 -14.85 0.16
C ARG A 282 -15.78 -13.37 0.20
N TYR A 283 -16.40 -12.55 -0.64
CA TYR A 283 -16.02 -11.15 -0.83
C TYR A 283 -16.01 -10.38 0.49
N GLU A 284 -14.90 -9.68 0.74
CA GLU A 284 -14.74 -8.87 1.95
C GLU A 284 -14.83 -7.39 1.58
N GLN A 285 -15.99 -6.79 1.83
CA GLN A 285 -16.25 -5.35 1.64
C GLN A 285 -15.23 -4.48 2.38
N TRP A 286 -15.02 -3.27 1.85
CA TRP A 286 -14.11 -2.28 2.44
C TRP A 286 -14.41 -2.00 3.92
N THR A 287 -15.68 -1.84 4.28
CA THR A 287 -16.10 -1.57 5.67
C THR A 287 -15.71 -2.72 6.61
N LYS A 288 -15.83 -3.97 6.15
CA LYS A 288 -15.44 -5.17 6.89
C LYS A 288 -13.92 -5.27 7.00
N GLN A 289 -13.18 -4.94 5.93
CA GLN A 289 -11.72 -4.84 5.94
C GLN A 289 -11.21 -3.80 6.95
N VAL A 290 -11.83 -2.61 6.99
CA VAL A 290 -11.53 -1.58 7.99
C VAL A 290 -11.78 -2.10 9.40
N GLN A 291 -12.96 -2.68 9.66
CA GLN A 291 -13.30 -3.25 10.96
C GLN A 291 -12.28 -4.31 11.40
N TYR A 292 -11.93 -5.25 10.52
CA TYR A 292 -10.94 -6.28 10.82
C TYR A 292 -9.55 -5.72 11.07
N THR A 293 -9.13 -4.73 10.29
CA THR A 293 -7.85 -4.04 10.52
C THR A 293 -7.83 -3.38 11.89
N GLU A 294 -8.89 -2.64 12.25
CA GLU A 294 -8.99 -2.02 13.57
C GLU A 294 -8.99 -3.06 14.69
N GLN A 295 -9.68 -4.21 14.51
CA GLN A 295 -9.69 -5.28 15.50
C GLN A 295 -8.28 -5.85 15.75
N VAL A 296 -7.48 -6.10 14.70
CA VAL A 296 -6.10 -6.61 14.89
C VAL A 296 -5.22 -5.55 15.55
N VAL A 297 -5.34 -4.27 15.16
CA VAL A 297 -4.60 -3.14 15.77
C VAL A 297 -4.95 -2.99 17.25
N LEU A 298 -6.25 -3.00 17.58
CA LEU A 298 -6.73 -2.91 18.97
C LEU A 298 -6.39 -4.18 19.77
N GLY A 299 -6.29 -5.32 19.10
CA GLY A 299 -5.83 -6.61 19.63
C GLY A 299 -4.37 -6.60 20.06
N ASN A 300 -3.54 -5.83 19.34
CA ASN A 300 -2.09 -5.84 19.47
C ASN A 300 -1.54 -4.40 19.58
N PRO A 301 -1.79 -3.70 20.71
CA PRO A 301 -1.43 -2.30 20.87
C PRO A 301 0.03 -2.02 20.50
N LEU A 302 0.23 -1.05 19.61
CA LEU A 302 1.54 -0.55 19.13
C LEU A 302 2.40 -1.55 18.35
N LYS A 303 1.99 -2.82 18.21
CA LYS A 303 2.62 -3.75 17.26
C LYS A 303 2.20 -3.47 15.82
N LEU A 304 1.00 -2.92 15.65
CA LEU A 304 0.51 -2.41 14.37
C LEU A 304 0.08 -0.96 14.53
N LEU A 305 0.43 -0.12 13.56
CA LEU A 305 0.01 1.26 13.47
C LEU A 305 -0.67 1.47 12.11
N PRO A 306 -1.97 1.79 12.07
CA PRO A 306 -2.70 1.73 10.82
C PRO A 306 -2.61 3.04 10.01
N MET A 307 -2.70 2.93 8.69
CA MET A 307 -3.03 4.02 7.77
C MET A 307 -4.41 3.80 7.16
N PHE A 308 -5.19 4.88 7.05
CA PHE A 308 -6.55 4.83 6.52
C PHE A 308 -6.52 4.93 4.99
N HIS A 309 -7.13 4.01 4.26
CA HIS A 309 -7.21 4.16 2.81
C HIS A 309 -8.12 5.33 2.44
N TYR A 310 -7.64 6.17 1.54
CA TYR A 310 -8.39 7.28 0.97
C TYR A 310 -8.54 7.07 -0.54
N ASP A 311 -9.72 6.64 -0.95
CA ASP A 311 -10.16 6.73 -2.34
C ASP A 311 -11.04 7.99 -2.49
N PRO A 312 -10.61 9.03 -3.23
CA PRO A 312 -11.37 10.26 -3.39
C PRO A 312 -12.78 10.03 -3.98
N ARG A 313 -12.98 8.95 -4.75
CA ARG A 313 -14.27 8.63 -5.37
C ARG A 313 -15.33 8.24 -4.34
N ARG A 314 -14.94 7.57 -3.25
CA ARG A 314 -15.82 7.25 -2.12
C ARG A 314 -16.30 8.51 -1.41
N TRP A 315 -15.41 9.48 -1.27
CA TRP A 315 -15.64 10.64 -0.39
C TRP A 315 -16.12 11.88 -1.14
N GLN A 316 -16.06 11.93 -2.46
CA GLN A 316 -16.37 13.14 -3.24
C GLN A 316 -17.74 13.75 -2.92
N LEU A 317 -18.76 12.93 -2.63
CA LEU A 317 -20.11 13.38 -2.28
C LEU A 317 -20.31 13.61 -0.77
N LEU A 318 -19.43 13.08 0.07
CA LEU A 318 -19.51 13.15 1.54
C LEU A 318 -18.61 14.25 2.14
N GLY A 319 -17.56 14.63 1.42
CA GLY A 319 -16.54 15.57 1.88
C GLY A 319 -15.43 14.91 2.71
N ASN A 320 -14.34 15.66 2.91
CA ASN A 320 -13.15 15.17 3.61
C ASN A 320 -13.26 15.18 5.15
N SER A 321 -14.34 15.73 5.71
CA SER A 321 -14.49 15.89 7.18
C SER A 321 -14.47 14.54 7.91
N GLU A 322 -15.22 13.54 7.40
CA GLU A 322 -15.25 12.20 8.01
C GLU A 322 -13.92 11.44 7.86
N VAL A 323 -13.19 11.72 6.78
CA VAL A 323 -11.87 11.16 6.51
C VAL A 323 -10.84 11.70 7.50
N PHE A 324 -10.83 13.02 7.74
CA PHE A 324 -9.89 13.62 8.68
C PHE A 324 -10.15 13.20 10.13
N LYS A 325 -11.38 12.89 10.53
CA LYS A 325 -11.67 12.32 11.86
C LYS A 325 -10.87 11.04 12.14
N GLN A 326 -10.53 10.25 11.12
CA GLN A 326 -9.74 9.02 11.27
C GLN A 326 -8.29 9.29 11.68
N VAL A 327 -7.76 10.48 11.38
CA VAL A 327 -6.35 10.86 11.61
C VAL A 327 -6.21 12.13 12.47
N ASP A 328 -7.30 12.66 13.04
CA ASP A 328 -7.30 13.81 13.95
C ASP A 328 -7.29 13.30 15.43
N SER A 329 -7.81 14.07 16.41
CA SER A 329 -7.61 13.81 17.85
C SER A 329 -8.14 12.46 18.33
N GLU A 330 -9.27 12.01 17.76
CA GLU A 330 -10.00 10.77 18.14
C GLU A 330 -9.62 9.56 17.24
N GLY A 331 -8.80 9.81 16.23
CA GLY A 331 -8.36 8.83 15.25
C GLY A 331 -7.27 7.89 15.77
N ILE A 332 -7.27 6.64 15.30
CA ILE A 332 -6.18 5.68 15.58
C ILE A 332 -5.19 5.56 14.40
N TYR A 333 -5.45 6.24 13.28
CA TYR A 333 -4.63 6.14 12.07
C TYR A 333 -3.52 7.19 12.05
N LEU A 334 -2.34 6.79 11.57
CA LEU A 334 -1.16 7.66 11.42
C LEU A 334 -1.31 8.65 10.26
N GLY A 335 -2.01 8.25 9.20
CA GLY A 335 -2.18 9.02 7.98
C GLY A 335 -2.98 8.26 6.95
N PHE A 336 -2.77 8.57 5.67
CA PHE A 336 -3.56 8.02 4.57
C PHE A 336 -2.75 7.12 3.64
N LYS A 337 -3.34 6.00 3.21
CA LYS A 337 -2.91 5.25 2.03
C LYS A 337 -3.72 5.71 0.83
N MET A 338 -3.05 6.02 -0.26
CA MET A 338 -3.65 6.22 -1.58
C MET A 338 -3.11 5.17 -2.54
N TYR A 339 -3.88 4.88 -3.59
CA TYR A 339 -3.52 3.91 -4.60
C TYR A 339 -4.05 4.36 -5.95
N THR A 340 -3.42 5.38 -6.51
CA THR A 340 -3.81 6.01 -7.79
C THR A 340 -3.89 5.03 -8.97
N ALA A 341 -3.13 3.93 -8.92
CA ALA A 341 -3.26 2.83 -9.87
C ALA A 341 -4.67 2.19 -9.91
N GLN A 342 -5.51 2.36 -8.88
CA GLN A 342 -6.93 1.97 -8.91
C GLN A 342 -7.80 2.90 -9.80
N GLY A 343 -7.19 3.85 -10.52
CA GLY A 343 -7.85 4.57 -11.60
C GLY A 343 -8.37 5.95 -11.23
N TYR A 344 -7.58 6.71 -10.48
CA TYR A 344 -7.73 8.16 -10.34
C TYR A 344 -6.34 8.82 -10.36
N ARG A 345 -6.25 10.05 -10.86
CA ARG A 345 -4.96 10.74 -10.94
C ARG A 345 -4.59 11.35 -9.58
N PRO A 346 -3.29 11.58 -9.30
CA PRO A 346 -2.89 12.35 -8.13
C PRO A 346 -3.50 13.76 -8.14
N TRP A 347 -3.43 14.46 -9.28
CA TRP A 347 -4.15 15.70 -9.50
C TRP A 347 -5.25 15.45 -10.53
N ASP A 348 -6.49 15.30 -10.07
CA ASP A 348 -7.60 14.86 -10.93
C ASP A 348 -8.73 15.91 -10.94
N PRO A 349 -8.95 16.63 -12.07
CA PRO A 349 -10.03 17.62 -12.17
C PRO A 349 -11.44 17.00 -12.07
N ARG A 350 -11.54 15.67 -12.23
CA ARG A 350 -12.79 14.92 -12.05
C ARG A 350 -13.13 14.74 -10.58
N LEU A 351 -12.17 14.96 -9.68
CA LEU A 351 -12.32 14.81 -8.23
C LEU A 351 -11.88 16.10 -7.50
N PRO A 352 -12.65 17.20 -7.58
CA PRO A 352 -12.29 18.49 -6.96
C PRO A 352 -12.02 18.41 -5.45
N ILE A 353 -12.55 17.39 -4.78
CA ILE A 353 -12.32 17.11 -3.35
C ILE A 353 -10.83 16.94 -2.99
N LEU A 354 -9.99 16.55 -3.95
CA LEU A 354 -8.56 16.34 -3.75
C LEU A 354 -7.82 17.61 -3.34
N GLU A 355 -8.24 18.78 -3.84
CA GLU A 355 -7.59 20.06 -3.51
C GLU A 355 -7.60 20.31 -2.00
N ASP A 356 -8.78 20.21 -1.40
CA ASP A 356 -8.98 20.41 0.04
C ASP A 356 -8.37 19.28 0.87
N PHE A 357 -8.33 18.07 0.33
CA PHE A 357 -7.67 16.94 0.97
C PHE A 357 -6.17 17.18 1.12
N TYR A 358 -5.47 17.54 0.03
CA TYR A 358 -4.03 17.79 0.07
C TYR A 358 -3.68 19.01 0.92
N ALA A 359 -4.42 20.12 0.78
CA ALA A 359 -4.23 21.29 1.62
C ALA A 359 -4.44 20.96 3.11
N GLY A 360 -5.45 20.13 3.42
CA GLY A 360 -5.71 19.61 4.76
C GLY A 360 -4.59 18.74 5.32
N CYS A 361 -3.99 17.89 4.49
CA CYS A 361 -2.82 17.07 4.86
C CYS A 361 -1.58 17.92 5.12
N CYS A 362 -1.30 18.93 4.30
CA CYS A 362 -0.18 19.86 4.52
C CYS A 362 -0.31 20.61 5.85
N LYS A 363 -1.49 21.20 6.13
CA LYS A 363 -1.75 21.94 7.38
C LYS A 363 -1.56 21.08 8.63
N ARG A 364 -2.04 19.83 8.58
CA ARG A 364 -1.93 18.87 9.68
C ARG A 364 -0.57 18.16 9.74
N LYS A 365 0.22 18.24 8.67
CA LYS A 365 1.40 17.39 8.42
C LYS A 365 1.04 15.91 8.55
N THR A 366 -0.05 15.51 7.91
CA THR A 366 -0.53 14.12 7.86
C THR A 366 0.17 13.40 6.71
N PRO A 367 0.83 12.26 6.95
CA PRO A 367 1.53 11.51 5.91
C PRO A 367 0.56 10.83 4.94
N ILE A 368 0.97 10.77 3.67
CA ILE A 368 0.32 10.02 2.59
C ILE A 368 1.32 9.01 2.06
N MET A 369 0.93 7.74 2.07
CA MET A 369 1.62 6.67 1.38
C MET A 369 0.91 6.42 0.05
N ASN A 370 1.60 6.48 -1.09
CA ASN A 370 1.01 6.10 -2.38
C ASN A 370 1.86 5.02 -3.07
N HIS A 371 1.20 4.01 -3.64
CA HIS A 371 1.86 3.03 -4.49
C HIS A 371 2.36 3.65 -5.80
N CYS A 372 3.63 3.44 -6.14
CA CYS A 372 4.28 4.10 -7.29
C CYS A 372 5.20 3.13 -8.06
N THR A 373 4.63 2.06 -8.63
CA THR A 373 5.32 1.15 -9.57
C THR A 373 4.46 0.86 -10.79
N PRO A 374 5.07 0.46 -11.93
CA PRO A 374 4.30 0.03 -13.12
C PRO A 374 3.49 -1.26 -12.87
N ASP A 375 3.89 -2.04 -11.87
CA ASP A 375 3.25 -3.28 -11.48
C ASP A 375 2.19 -3.02 -10.38
N GLY A 376 1.78 -4.07 -9.66
CA GLY A 376 0.82 -3.97 -8.56
C GLY A 376 -0.61 -4.30 -8.97
N ALA A 377 -1.57 -3.58 -8.38
CA ALA A 377 -3.01 -3.83 -8.47
C ALA A 377 -3.78 -2.72 -9.24
N PRO A 378 -3.42 -2.32 -10.48
CA PRO A 378 -4.20 -1.33 -11.21
C PRO A 378 -5.65 -1.73 -11.49
N SER A 379 -6.49 -0.72 -11.72
CA SER A 379 -7.87 -0.87 -12.18
C SER A 379 -7.98 -1.82 -13.38
N PHE A 380 -8.99 -2.69 -13.35
CA PHE A 380 -9.28 -3.63 -14.44
C PHE A 380 -9.82 -2.95 -15.72
N ASN A 381 -10.01 -1.63 -15.68
CA ASN A 381 -10.40 -0.80 -16.82
C ASN A 381 -9.26 0.11 -17.29
N ARG A 382 -8.01 -0.08 -16.83
CA ARG A 382 -6.90 0.88 -17.03
C ARG A 382 -6.70 1.35 -18.48
N GLU A 383 -6.89 0.47 -19.46
CA GLU A 383 -6.75 0.80 -20.88
C GLU A 383 -7.90 1.67 -21.42
N GLU A 384 -9.08 1.56 -20.82
CA GLU A 384 -10.28 2.30 -21.22
C GLU A 384 -10.25 3.76 -20.73
N TYR A 385 -9.41 4.08 -19.75
CA TYR A 385 -9.21 5.47 -19.29
C TYR A 385 -8.70 6.40 -20.39
N PHE A 386 -8.09 5.84 -21.43
CA PHE A 386 -7.64 6.57 -22.61
C PHE A 386 -8.81 7.19 -23.39
N ASP A 387 -9.90 6.44 -23.53
CA ASP A 387 -11.09 6.88 -24.26
C ASP A 387 -12.19 7.46 -23.36
N PHE A 388 -12.11 7.20 -22.06
CA PHE A 388 -13.06 7.71 -21.09
C PHE A 388 -13.11 9.24 -21.11
N VAL A 389 -14.31 9.81 -21.26
CA VAL A 389 -14.56 11.25 -21.18
C VAL A 389 -15.43 11.53 -19.96
N HIS A 390 -14.94 12.41 -19.09
CA HIS A 390 -15.71 12.88 -17.95
C HIS A 390 -16.20 14.32 -18.19
N PRO A 391 -17.38 14.74 -17.67
CA PRO A 391 -17.86 16.12 -17.83
C PRO A 391 -16.91 17.21 -17.29
N ASN A 392 -16.03 16.86 -16.34
CA ASN A 392 -14.97 17.75 -15.82
C ASN A 392 -13.62 17.60 -16.54
N ASP A 393 -13.52 16.83 -17.64
CA ASP A 393 -12.28 16.78 -18.43
C ASP A 393 -11.93 18.20 -18.93
N THR A 394 -10.67 18.58 -18.74
CA THR A 394 -10.11 19.85 -19.18
C THR A 394 -9.54 19.74 -20.59
N HIS A 395 -9.18 20.88 -21.19
CA HIS A 395 -8.43 20.88 -22.45
C HIS A 395 -7.08 20.15 -22.33
N GLU A 396 -6.41 20.26 -21.18
CA GLU A 396 -5.15 19.57 -20.91
C GLU A 396 -5.33 18.04 -20.89
N ASP A 397 -6.44 17.54 -20.34
CA ASP A 397 -6.76 16.11 -20.36
C ASP A 397 -6.87 15.58 -21.80
N GLN A 398 -7.50 16.35 -22.69
CA GLN A 398 -7.59 15.99 -24.10
C GLN A 398 -6.21 16.04 -24.78
N MET A 399 -5.42 17.08 -24.52
CA MET A 399 -4.05 17.18 -25.06
C MET A 399 -3.17 16.01 -24.63
N GLN A 400 -3.26 15.56 -23.38
CA GLN A 400 -2.48 14.41 -22.88
C GLN A 400 -2.86 13.10 -23.58
N LYS A 401 -4.16 12.90 -23.87
CA LYS A 401 -4.64 11.76 -24.66
C LYS A 401 -4.15 11.85 -26.11
N ASP A 402 -4.25 13.02 -26.72
CA ASP A 402 -3.82 13.27 -28.09
C ASP A 402 -2.30 13.08 -28.26
N ALA A 403 -1.49 13.57 -27.30
CA ALA A 403 -0.04 13.39 -27.25
C ALA A 403 0.38 11.92 -27.11
N ASN A 404 -0.47 11.09 -26.51
CA ASN A 404 -0.31 9.64 -26.46
C ASN A 404 -0.90 8.93 -27.70
N GLY A 405 -1.23 9.68 -28.75
CA GLY A 405 -1.59 9.16 -30.05
C GLY A 405 -3.07 8.84 -30.23
N ARG A 406 -3.98 9.44 -29.46
CA ARG A 406 -5.44 9.19 -29.58
C ARG A 406 -5.98 9.51 -30.97
N ASN A 407 -5.44 10.55 -31.60
CA ASN A 407 -5.80 10.97 -32.95
C ASN A 407 -4.76 10.53 -33.99
N ALA A 408 -3.81 9.66 -33.64
CA ALA A 408 -2.86 9.14 -34.62
C ALA A 408 -3.62 8.26 -35.63
N PRO A 409 -3.28 8.33 -36.93
CA PRO A 409 -3.90 7.47 -37.93
C PRO A 409 -3.75 6.00 -37.52
N ILE A 410 -4.86 5.28 -37.56
CA ILE A 410 -4.92 3.86 -37.25
C ILE A 410 -3.90 3.12 -38.11
N TYR A 411 -2.96 2.41 -37.48
CA TYR A 411 -2.09 1.49 -38.19
C TYR A 411 -2.93 0.31 -38.67
N ILE A 412 -3.07 0.18 -39.99
CA ILE A 412 -3.68 -0.99 -40.61
C ILE A 412 -2.55 -1.97 -40.87
N ASP A 413 -2.57 -3.12 -40.18
CA ASP A 413 -1.62 -4.17 -40.45
C ASP A 413 -1.80 -4.63 -41.92
N PRO A 414 -0.74 -4.55 -42.76
CA PRO A 414 -0.86 -4.82 -44.19
C PRO A 414 -1.16 -6.30 -44.51
N TYR A 415 -1.03 -7.21 -43.55
CA TYR A 415 -1.32 -8.64 -43.69
C TYR A 415 -2.69 -9.02 -43.12
N LEU A 416 -3.16 -8.35 -42.07
CA LEU A 416 -4.46 -8.63 -41.43
C LEU A 416 -5.60 -7.74 -41.95
N GLY A 417 -5.31 -6.57 -42.53
CA GLY A 417 -6.31 -5.66 -43.08
C GLY A 417 -7.28 -5.07 -42.04
N VAL A 418 -7.01 -5.24 -40.75
CA VAL A 418 -7.81 -4.71 -39.65
C VAL A 418 -7.05 -3.60 -38.92
N PRO A 419 -7.73 -2.49 -38.56
CA PRO A 419 -7.28 -1.55 -37.55
C PRO A 419 -6.72 -2.27 -36.32
N GLN A 420 -5.43 -2.09 -36.01
CA GLN A 420 -4.93 -2.45 -34.69
C GLN A 420 -4.99 -1.23 -33.78
N ASP A 421 -5.80 -1.37 -32.73
CA ASP A 421 -5.62 -0.58 -31.51
C ASP A 421 -4.24 -0.89 -30.94
N ASP A 422 -3.58 0.08 -30.33
CA ASP A 422 -2.23 -0.09 -29.78
C ASP A 422 -2.33 -0.12 -28.25
N PRO A 423 -2.38 -1.32 -27.63
CA PRO A 423 -2.52 -1.44 -26.17
C PRO A 423 -1.37 -0.77 -25.42
N LEU A 424 -0.19 -0.64 -26.05
CA LEU A 424 0.97 -0.01 -25.43
C LEU A 424 0.73 1.49 -25.24
N LYS A 425 0.04 2.18 -26.16
CA LYS A 425 -0.30 3.61 -26.01
C LYS A 425 -1.27 3.86 -24.87
N ARG A 426 -2.32 3.03 -24.78
CA ARG A 426 -3.34 3.13 -23.71
C ARG A 426 -2.72 2.90 -22.34
N LEU A 427 -1.92 1.85 -22.23
CA LEU A 427 -1.21 1.51 -21.00
C LEU A 427 -0.19 2.60 -20.64
N LYS A 428 0.55 3.12 -21.62
CA LYS A 428 1.48 4.23 -21.43
C LYS A 428 0.77 5.46 -20.87
N TYR A 429 -0.34 5.89 -21.47
CA TYR A 429 -1.13 7.01 -20.95
C TYR A 429 -1.57 6.78 -19.51
N PHE A 430 -2.09 5.60 -19.17
CA PHE A 430 -2.49 5.29 -17.80
C PHE A 430 -1.30 5.38 -16.83
N ASN A 431 -0.18 4.74 -17.18
CA ASN A 431 1.02 4.73 -16.37
C ASN A 431 1.58 6.15 -16.15
N GLU A 432 1.65 6.97 -17.20
CA GLU A 432 2.17 8.34 -17.13
C GLU A 432 1.26 9.26 -16.31
N GLN A 433 -0.05 9.22 -16.53
CA GLN A 433 -0.97 10.22 -15.97
C GLN A 433 -1.56 9.84 -14.60
N PHE A 434 -1.57 8.54 -14.25
CA PHE A 434 -2.20 8.06 -13.02
C PHE A 434 -1.17 7.57 -12.00
N VAL A 435 -0.12 6.87 -12.43
CA VAL A 435 0.73 6.11 -11.50
C VAL A 435 2.11 6.73 -11.32
N SER A 436 2.68 7.31 -12.38
CA SER A 436 4.08 7.73 -12.40
C SER A 436 4.44 8.75 -11.30
N PRO A 437 5.72 8.80 -10.88
CA PRO A 437 6.20 9.85 -9.99
C PRO A 437 5.95 11.26 -10.51
N ASP A 438 6.06 11.47 -11.83
CA ASP A 438 5.86 12.78 -12.45
C ASP A 438 4.40 13.25 -12.38
N ALA A 439 3.42 12.34 -12.36
CA ALA A 439 2.01 12.69 -12.11
C ALA A 439 1.81 13.37 -10.74
N TRP A 440 2.65 13.06 -9.75
CA TRP A 440 2.63 13.71 -8.44
C TRP A 440 3.29 15.10 -8.43
N ARG A 441 4.16 15.44 -9.40
CA ARG A 441 4.68 16.82 -9.52
C ARG A 441 3.55 17.82 -9.71
N LEU A 442 2.51 17.44 -10.45
CA LEU A 442 1.31 18.26 -10.65
C LEU A 442 0.61 18.62 -9.34
N VAL A 443 0.66 17.75 -8.33
CA VAL A 443 0.15 18.03 -6.99
C VAL A 443 1.14 18.93 -6.24
N LEU A 444 2.40 18.50 -6.16
CA LEU A 444 3.42 19.12 -5.31
C LEU A 444 3.78 20.55 -5.74
N ASP A 445 3.57 20.91 -7.01
CA ASP A 445 3.87 22.23 -7.55
C ASP A 445 2.71 23.25 -7.36
N LYS A 446 1.57 22.82 -6.84
CA LYS A 446 0.38 23.68 -6.69
C LYS A 446 0.36 24.42 -5.35
N THR A 447 -0.38 25.52 -5.34
CA THR A 447 -0.82 26.21 -4.13
C THR A 447 -2.35 26.21 -4.11
N VAL A 448 -2.94 25.61 -3.09
CA VAL A 448 -4.40 25.53 -2.93
C VAL A 448 -4.81 26.38 -1.74
N LYS A 449 -5.68 27.37 -1.95
CA LYS A 449 -6.21 28.25 -0.89
C LYS A 449 -5.10 28.82 0.01
N GLY A 450 -4.01 29.30 -0.61
CA GLY A 450 -2.83 29.84 0.07
C GLY A 450 -1.90 28.79 0.72
N THR A 451 -2.18 27.50 0.58
CA THR A 451 -1.36 26.41 1.13
C THR A 451 -0.48 25.81 0.03
N PRO A 452 0.86 25.96 0.09
CA PRO A 452 1.76 25.33 -0.87
C PRO A 452 1.82 23.81 -0.63
N LEU A 453 1.58 23.03 -1.68
CA LEU A 453 1.49 21.57 -1.59
C LEU A 453 2.86 20.88 -1.66
N ASN A 454 3.95 21.60 -1.95
CA ASN A 454 5.30 21.04 -1.91
C ASN A 454 5.74 20.58 -0.50
N SER A 455 5.00 21.01 0.53
CA SER A 455 5.21 20.61 1.93
C SER A 455 4.52 19.30 2.33
N LEU A 456 3.79 18.66 1.41
CA LEU A 456 3.08 17.41 1.64
C LEU A 456 4.05 16.30 2.11
N HIS A 457 3.69 15.61 3.19
CA HIS A 457 4.39 14.41 3.63
C HIS A 457 3.96 13.24 2.75
N LEU A 458 4.71 12.96 1.69
CA LEU A 458 4.34 11.97 0.68
C LEU A 458 5.41 10.89 0.58
N CYS A 459 5.02 9.61 0.62
CA CYS A 459 5.86 8.48 0.24
C CYS A 459 5.38 7.92 -1.10
N LEU A 460 6.26 7.86 -2.10
CA LEU A 460 6.05 7.14 -3.35
C LEU A 460 6.68 5.75 -3.21
N ALA A 461 5.89 4.74 -2.88
CA ALA A 461 6.37 3.43 -2.45
C ALA A 461 7.13 2.66 -3.54
N HIS A 462 7.93 1.68 -3.10
CA HIS A 462 8.69 0.68 -3.87
C HIS A 462 9.84 1.19 -4.75
N PHE A 463 10.18 2.48 -4.66
CA PHE A 463 11.28 3.07 -5.41
C PHE A 463 11.17 2.87 -6.93
N GLY A 464 9.94 2.91 -7.45
CA GLY A 464 9.64 2.67 -8.86
C GLY A 464 9.55 1.19 -9.26
N GLY A 465 10.07 0.25 -8.46
CA GLY A 465 10.06 -1.18 -8.80
C GLY A 465 11.29 -1.66 -9.58
N ASN A 466 11.31 -2.95 -9.93
CA ASN A 466 12.46 -3.60 -10.58
C ASN A 466 12.34 -3.73 -12.12
N THR A 467 11.22 -3.32 -12.73
CA THR A 467 11.04 -3.32 -14.19
C THR A 467 11.85 -2.21 -14.86
N ASP A 468 12.02 -2.26 -16.18
CA ASP A 468 12.73 -1.21 -16.93
C ASP A 468 12.06 0.16 -16.76
N LEU A 469 10.74 0.23 -16.91
CA LEU A 469 9.97 1.44 -16.64
C LEU A 469 10.08 1.85 -15.16
N GLY A 470 10.07 0.87 -14.25
CA GLY A 470 10.23 1.10 -12.83
C GLY A 470 11.58 1.73 -12.47
N ARG A 471 12.66 1.34 -13.15
CA ARG A 471 13.99 1.96 -12.98
C ARG A 471 13.98 3.42 -13.45
N VAL A 472 13.32 3.72 -14.56
CA VAL A 472 13.12 5.11 -15.02
C VAL A 472 12.37 5.93 -13.95
N TRP A 473 11.32 5.36 -13.36
CA TRP A 473 10.57 6.01 -12.28
C TRP A 473 11.39 6.17 -11.00
N GLY A 474 12.22 5.21 -10.65
CA GLY A 474 13.18 5.33 -9.56
C GLY A 474 14.12 6.52 -9.76
N GLN A 475 14.62 6.74 -10.98
CA GLN A 475 15.43 7.92 -11.31
C GLN A 475 14.64 9.24 -11.21
N GLN A 476 13.37 9.26 -11.61
CA GLN A 476 12.49 10.42 -11.42
C GLN A 476 12.32 10.75 -9.94
N ILE A 477 12.04 9.75 -9.09
CA ILE A 477 11.93 9.91 -7.63
C ILE A 477 13.24 10.46 -7.05
N VAL A 478 14.38 9.89 -7.44
CA VAL A 478 15.70 10.37 -7.02
C VAL A 478 15.90 11.84 -7.38
N LYS A 479 15.56 12.22 -8.61
CA LYS A 479 15.63 13.62 -9.05
C LYS A 479 14.72 14.51 -8.22
N MET A 480 13.46 14.13 -8.00
CA MET A 480 12.50 14.89 -7.18
C MET A 480 12.98 15.11 -5.74
N ILE A 481 13.61 14.11 -5.13
CA ILE A 481 14.17 14.21 -3.77
C ILE A 481 15.43 15.11 -3.77
N THR A 482 16.34 14.90 -4.71
CA THR A 482 17.65 15.57 -4.74
C THR A 482 17.57 17.03 -5.20
N GLU A 483 16.55 17.40 -5.95
CA GLU A 483 16.22 18.80 -6.29
C GLU A 483 15.82 19.63 -5.06
N LYS A 484 15.52 18.99 -3.92
CA LYS A 484 15.11 19.63 -2.64
C LYS A 484 13.88 20.53 -2.73
N LYS A 485 13.15 20.52 -3.85
CA LYS A 485 11.88 21.25 -4.04
C LYS A 485 10.76 20.70 -3.17
N TYR A 486 10.82 19.41 -2.85
CA TYR A 486 9.81 18.66 -2.08
C TYR A 486 10.42 18.13 -0.77
N PRO A 487 10.56 18.96 0.27
CA PRO A 487 11.32 18.63 1.47
C PRO A 487 10.83 17.38 2.24
N ASN A 488 9.54 17.04 2.07
CA ASN A 488 8.87 15.95 2.75
C ASN A 488 8.47 14.79 1.80
N LEU A 489 9.16 14.66 0.65
CA LEU A 489 9.01 13.53 -0.26
C LEU A 489 9.91 12.36 0.17
N TYR A 490 9.31 11.19 0.35
CA TYR A 490 9.94 9.92 0.74
C TYR A 490 9.64 8.84 -0.30
N VAL A 491 10.34 7.72 -0.15
CA VAL A 491 10.19 6.50 -0.93
C VAL A 491 10.49 5.32 -0.01
N ASP A 492 9.92 4.14 -0.27
CA ASP A 492 10.31 2.91 0.44
C ASP A 492 10.90 1.87 -0.52
N ILE A 493 11.61 0.88 0.02
CA ILE A 493 12.20 -0.20 -0.79
C ILE A 493 11.24 -1.37 -1.02
N SER A 494 10.46 -1.76 0.00
CA SER A 494 9.40 -2.79 -0.04
C SER A 494 9.71 -4.02 -0.91
N SER A 495 8.69 -4.70 -1.41
CA SER A 495 8.81 -5.92 -2.21
C SER A 495 9.83 -5.85 -3.37
N SER A 496 10.20 -4.67 -3.89
CA SER A 496 11.30 -4.53 -4.85
C SER A 496 12.64 -5.08 -4.34
N PHE A 497 12.88 -5.00 -3.02
CA PHE A 497 14.13 -5.42 -2.39
C PHE A 497 14.29 -6.95 -2.27
N THR A 498 13.31 -7.74 -2.69
CA THR A 498 13.46 -9.21 -2.83
C THR A 498 14.43 -9.58 -3.94
N LYS A 499 14.59 -8.73 -4.96
CA LYS A 499 15.37 -9.02 -6.17
C LYS A 499 16.81 -8.52 -6.05
N ASN A 500 17.79 -9.40 -6.27
CA ASN A 500 19.21 -9.02 -6.27
C ASN A 500 19.53 -7.93 -7.31
N SER A 501 18.94 -8.01 -8.51
CA SER A 501 19.11 -6.99 -9.55
C SER A 501 18.63 -5.60 -9.14
N PHE A 502 17.64 -5.54 -8.23
CA PHE A 502 17.16 -4.29 -7.66
C PHE A 502 18.11 -3.81 -6.56
N ARG A 503 18.60 -4.70 -5.68
CA ARG A 503 19.59 -4.36 -4.64
C ARG A 503 20.87 -3.76 -5.23
N GLU A 504 21.37 -4.32 -6.32
CA GLU A 504 22.54 -3.80 -7.04
C GLU A 504 22.30 -2.41 -7.63
N TYR A 505 21.14 -2.22 -8.27
CA TYR A 505 20.70 -0.94 -8.79
C TYR A 505 20.58 0.11 -7.68
N PHE A 506 19.88 -0.23 -6.60
CA PHE A 506 19.72 0.62 -5.43
C PHE A 506 21.07 1.02 -4.83
N ARG A 507 22.00 0.05 -4.67
CA ARG A 507 23.36 0.32 -4.20
C ARG A 507 24.08 1.32 -5.11
N SER A 508 23.99 1.17 -6.43
CA SER A 508 24.62 2.10 -7.39
C SER A 508 24.11 3.53 -7.25
N ILE A 509 22.81 3.70 -6.97
CA ILE A 509 22.20 5.01 -6.74
C ILE A 509 22.68 5.60 -5.41
N MET A 510 22.69 4.79 -4.35
CA MET A 510 23.10 5.24 -3.01
C MET A 510 24.59 5.64 -2.95
N GLN A 511 25.42 5.10 -3.83
CA GLN A 511 26.84 5.47 -3.98
C GLN A 511 27.08 6.64 -4.94
N GLY A 512 26.04 7.08 -5.68
CA GLY A 512 26.14 8.18 -6.63
C GLY A 512 26.08 9.58 -5.99
N PRO A 513 26.24 10.67 -6.78
CA PRO A 513 26.32 12.05 -6.31
C PRO A 513 25.10 12.56 -5.50
N GLY A 514 23.94 11.90 -5.62
CA GLY A 514 22.73 12.22 -4.85
C GLY A 514 22.48 11.32 -3.63
N GLY A 515 23.29 10.28 -3.44
CA GLY A 515 23.09 9.23 -2.45
C GLY A 515 22.95 9.74 -1.02
N MET A 516 23.76 10.73 -0.63
CA MET A 516 23.75 11.29 0.72
C MET A 516 22.40 11.91 1.10
N HIS A 517 21.74 12.61 0.17
CA HIS A 517 20.42 13.19 0.42
C HIS A 517 19.30 12.14 0.41
N LEU A 518 19.46 11.06 -0.35
CA LEU A 518 18.49 9.97 -0.41
C LEU A 518 18.41 9.19 0.92
N LYS A 519 19.53 9.06 1.65
CA LYS A 519 19.60 8.32 2.92
C LYS A 519 18.56 8.79 3.95
N ASP A 520 18.17 10.06 3.90
CA ASP A 520 17.22 10.65 4.85
C ASP A 520 15.77 10.66 4.33
N ARG A 521 15.51 10.03 3.18
CA ARG A 521 14.19 10.01 2.50
C ARG A 521 13.75 8.61 2.09
N ILE A 522 14.49 7.57 2.48
CA ILE A 522 14.13 6.18 2.21
C ILE A 522 13.61 5.52 3.47
N LEU A 523 12.47 4.84 3.37
CA LEU A 523 11.86 4.06 4.43
C LEU A 523 12.13 2.57 4.19
N PHE A 524 12.31 1.82 5.28
CA PHE A 524 12.21 0.37 5.22
C PHE A 524 10.73 -0.01 5.14
N GLY A 525 10.40 -0.88 4.19
CA GLY A 525 9.09 -1.49 4.04
C GLY A 525 9.29 -2.93 3.60
N THR A 526 8.36 -3.82 3.93
CA THR A 526 8.39 -5.20 3.43
C THR A 526 7.43 -5.42 2.27
N ASP A 527 6.22 -4.89 2.40
CA ASP A 527 5.07 -5.32 1.64
C ASP A 527 4.96 -6.86 1.63
N TRP A 528 5.04 -7.45 2.83
CA TRP A 528 5.27 -8.89 3.05
C TRP A 528 4.35 -9.82 2.26
N TYR A 529 3.09 -9.42 2.07
CA TYR A 529 2.14 -10.21 1.30
C TYR A 529 2.62 -10.41 -0.15
N LEU A 530 3.26 -9.39 -0.74
CA LEU A 530 3.90 -9.51 -2.05
C LEU A 530 5.25 -10.23 -1.99
N THR A 531 5.98 -10.26 -0.87
CA THR A 531 7.23 -11.04 -0.82
C THR A 531 6.97 -12.55 -0.89
N LEU A 532 5.76 -13.00 -0.55
CA LEU A 532 5.31 -14.37 -0.78
C LEU A 532 5.26 -14.73 -2.27
N LEU A 533 5.02 -13.76 -3.17
CA LEU A 533 5.14 -13.95 -4.64
C LEU A 533 6.56 -14.29 -5.07
N ASP A 534 7.54 -14.01 -4.22
CA ASP A 534 8.94 -14.36 -4.44
C ASP A 534 9.38 -15.57 -3.62
N GLY A 535 8.45 -16.20 -2.88
CA GLY A 535 8.73 -17.31 -1.98
C GLY A 535 9.66 -16.91 -0.83
N ILE A 536 9.59 -15.66 -0.38
CA ILE A 536 10.39 -15.11 0.73
C ILE A 536 9.43 -14.76 1.86
N ASN A 537 9.63 -15.39 3.03
CA ASN A 537 8.83 -15.08 4.21
C ASN A 537 9.29 -13.76 4.87
N TYR A 538 8.48 -13.24 5.80
CA TYR A 538 8.74 -11.96 6.47
C TYR A 538 10.07 -11.89 7.21
N VAL A 539 10.42 -12.94 7.97
CA VAL A 539 11.66 -12.98 8.78
C VAL A 539 12.88 -12.98 7.86
N GLU A 540 12.85 -13.84 6.85
CA GLU A 540 13.90 -13.95 5.83
C GLU A 540 14.10 -12.63 5.10
N TYR A 541 13.01 -11.98 4.67
CA TYR A 541 13.08 -10.68 4.00
C TYR A 541 13.76 -9.64 4.90
N CYS A 542 13.35 -9.53 6.17
CA CYS A 542 13.93 -8.58 7.11
C CYS A 542 15.44 -8.81 7.33
N GLN A 543 15.86 -10.07 7.51
CA GLN A 543 17.26 -10.44 7.71
C GLN A 543 18.10 -10.17 6.47
N GLU A 544 17.62 -10.56 5.28
CA GLU A 544 18.31 -10.35 4.02
C GLU A 544 18.37 -8.87 3.64
N ALA A 545 17.31 -8.10 3.92
CA ALA A 545 17.32 -6.66 3.71
C ALA A 545 18.36 -5.99 4.62
N LYS A 546 18.37 -6.30 5.92
CA LYS A 546 19.38 -5.78 6.85
C LYS A 546 20.79 -6.14 6.39
N LYS A 547 21.05 -7.42 6.11
CA LYS A 547 22.35 -7.90 5.65
C LYS A 547 22.80 -7.17 4.39
N ALA A 548 21.93 -7.04 3.39
CA ALA A 548 22.26 -6.35 2.15
C ALA A 548 22.53 -4.85 2.36
N LEU A 549 21.83 -4.20 3.32
CA LEU A 549 22.08 -2.82 3.71
C LEU A 549 23.44 -2.66 4.42
N ASP A 550 23.72 -3.52 5.39
CA ASP A 550 24.96 -3.52 6.17
C ASP A 550 26.20 -3.83 5.33
N GLU A 551 26.07 -4.65 4.28
CA GLU A 551 27.16 -4.96 3.35
C GLU A 551 27.70 -3.72 2.63
N PHE A 552 26.89 -2.65 2.50
CA PHE A 552 27.35 -1.42 1.88
C PHE A 552 27.46 -0.23 2.86
N ASP A 553 26.55 -0.08 3.83
CA ASP A 553 26.55 0.99 4.83
C ASP A 553 25.62 0.64 6.01
N THR A 554 26.23 0.29 7.13
CA THR A 554 25.54 -0.12 8.37
C THR A 554 24.68 0.97 9.00
N SER A 555 24.82 2.23 8.59
CA SER A 555 23.95 3.32 9.05
C SER A 555 22.57 3.33 8.37
N LEU A 556 22.40 2.62 7.24
CA LEU A 556 21.14 2.71 6.51
C LEU A 556 20.01 1.95 7.17
N TRP A 557 20.29 0.80 7.78
CA TRP A 557 19.28 0.06 8.53
C TRP A 557 18.61 0.92 9.62
N PRO A 558 19.34 1.49 10.61
CA PRO A 558 18.73 2.37 11.62
C PRO A 558 18.08 3.61 11.01
N LYS A 559 18.64 4.19 9.93
CA LYS A 559 17.99 5.32 9.24
C LYS A 559 16.63 4.92 8.66
N PHE A 560 16.55 3.79 7.98
CA PHE A 560 15.37 3.36 7.23
C PHE A 560 14.30 2.77 8.14
N THR A 561 14.68 2.09 9.22
CA THR A 561 13.74 1.43 10.14
C THR A 561 13.37 2.29 11.36
N GLN A 562 14.15 3.31 11.71
CA GLN A 562 13.87 4.15 12.88
C GLN A 562 13.78 5.63 12.48
N HIS A 563 14.88 6.22 12.02
CA HIS A 563 14.94 7.68 11.92
C HIS A 563 13.95 8.28 10.90
N ASN A 564 13.95 7.77 9.67
CA ASN A 564 13.10 8.27 8.59
C ASN A 564 11.61 8.01 8.87
N PRO A 565 11.21 6.83 9.40
CA PRO A 565 9.83 6.62 9.86
C PRO A 565 9.38 7.63 10.92
N TYR A 566 10.24 8.01 11.88
CA TYR A 566 9.89 9.04 12.86
C TYR A 566 9.61 10.40 12.21
N ARG A 567 10.40 10.78 11.21
CA ARG A 567 10.21 12.07 10.50
C ARG A 567 8.97 12.04 9.63
N PHE A 568 8.75 10.96 8.90
CA PHE A 568 7.64 10.81 7.98
C PHE A 568 6.30 10.71 8.73
N TYR A 569 6.19 9.77 9.67
CA TYR A 569 4.98 9.50 10.45
C TYR A 569 4.80 10.38 11.68
N ARG A 570 5.84 11.12 12.07
CA ARG A 570 5.85 11.96 13.28
C ARG A 570 5.54 11.12 14.53
N LEU A 571 6.17 9.95 14.64
CA LEU A 571 5.87 8.98 15.70
C LEU A 571 6.02 9.59 17.10
N ASP A 572 7.03 10.43 17.31
CA ASP A 572 7.26 11.20 18.54
C ASP A 572 6.08 12.10 18.94
N LYS A 573 5.27 12.53 17.97
CA LYS A 573 4.12 13.43 18.17
C LYS A 573 2.79 12.69 18.15
N GLN A 574 2.70 11.57 17.43
CA GLN A 574 1.44 10.85 17.20
C GLN A 574 1.24 9.66 18.14
N ILE A 575 2.31 9.08 18.70
CA ILE A 575 2.22 7.82 19.45
C ILE A 575 1.35 7.93 20.71
N ASP A 576 1.44 9.04 21.45
CA ASP A 576 0.62 9.26 22.65
C ASP A 576 -0.88 9.30 22.31
N ARG A 577 -1.22 9.95 21.19
CA ARG A 577 -2.59 10.05 20.71
C ARG A 577 -3.12 8.67 20.34
N ILE A 578 -2.35 7.93 19.53
CA ILE A 578 -2.74 6.57 19.10
C ILE A 578 -2.92 5.67 20.32
N THR A 579 -1.97 5.70 21.26
CA THR A 579 -2.00 4.92 22.50
C THR A 579 -3.25 5.20 23.32
N ARG A 580 -3.54 6.49 23.59
CA ARG A 580 -4.74 6.91 24.32
C ARG A 580 -6.01 6.43 23.63
N ASN A 581 -6.09 6.54 22.31
CA ASN A 581 -7.29 6.17 21.56
C ASN A 581 -7.47 4.64 21.46
N ILE A 582 -6.38 3.86 21.34
CA ILE A 582 -6.42 2.40 21.45
C ILE A 582 -6.94 1.99 22.83
N ILE A 583 -6.39 2.55 23.91
CA ILE A 583 -6.83 2.27 25.27
C ILE A 583 -8.31 2.63 25.44
N ALA A 584 -8.71 3.84 25.06
CA ALA A 584 -10.10 4.30 25.17
C ALA A 584 -11.07 3.39 24.41
N ARG A 585 -10.77 3.03 23.15
CA ARG A 585 -11.59 2.10 22.36
C ARG A 585 -11.66 0.72 23.00
N ARG A 586 -10.55 0.19 23.53
CA ARG A 586 -10.51 -1.10 24.26
C ARG A 586 -11.26 -1.10 25.58
N GLN A 587 -11.59 0.05 26.14
CA GLN A 587 -12.41 0.16 27.35
C GLN A 587 -13.91 0.35 27.05
N SER A 588 -14.27 0.66 25.79
CA SER A 588 -15.66 0.89 25.36
C SER A 588 -16.54 -0.35 25.43
N GLU A 589 -17.85 -0.17 25.63
CA GLU A 589 -18.83 -1.28 25.67
C GLU A 589 -18.96 -2.01 24.33
N ASP A 590 -18.85 -1.29 23.21
CA ASP A 590 -18.95 -1.89 21.88
C ASP A 590 -17.78 -2.83 21.60
N MET A 591 -16.56 -2.42 21.98
CA MET A 591 -15.39 -3.24 21.75
C MET A 591 -15.34 -4.47 22.67
N LYS A 592 -15.92 -4.41 23.88
CA LYS A 592 -15.98 -5.56 24.79
C LYS A 592 -16.65 -6.79 24.21
N LYS A 593 -17.56 -6.60 23.25
CA LYS A 593 -18.27 -7.69 22.57
C LYS A 593 -17.35 -8.47 21.62
N ILE A 594 -16.24 -7.85 21.21
CA ILE A 594 -15.32 -8.38 20.19
C ILE A 594 -13.97 -8.75 20.83
N LEU A 595 -13.45 -7.89 21.70
CA LEU A 595 -12.16 -8.04 22.38
C LEU A 595 -12.29 -7.74 23.87
N PRO A 596 -11.63 -8.49 24.77
CA PRO A 596 -11.69 -8.24 26.21
C PRO A 596 -11.15 -6.84 26.55
N LYS A 597 -11.58 -6.25 27.67
CA LYS A 597 -10.96 -4.98 28.13
C LYS A 597 -9.48 -5.20 28.40
N LEU A 598 -8.64 -4.19 28.11
CA LEU A 598 -7.26 -4.22 28.56
C LEU A 598 -7.23 -4.17 30.08
N LYS A 599 -6.48 -5.09 30.69
CA LYS A 599 -6.15 -5.09 32.12
C LYS A 599 -5.21 -3.93 32.41
N GLN A 600 -5.18 -3.45 33.66
CA GLN A 600 -4.30 -2.33 34.06
C GLN A 600 -2.83 -2.59 33.68
N LYS A 601 -2.32 -3.81 33.90
CA LYS A 601 -0.96 -4.19 33.50
C LYS A 601 -0.70 -4.02 32.00
N GLU A 602 -1.68 -4.34 31.14
CA GLU A 602 -1.56 -4.19 29.69
C GLU A 602 -1.60 -2.71 29.28
N ILE A 603 -2.43 -1.91 29.96
CA ILE A 603 -2.46 -0.44 29.80
C ILE A 603 -1.10 0.15 30.17
N ASP A 604 -0.55 -0.21 31.32
CA ASP A 604 0.74 0.29 31.81
C ASP A 604 1.89 -0.08 30.87
N LEU A 605 1.89 -1.32 30.35
CA LEU A 605 2.85 -1.77 29.34
C LEU A 605 2.72 -0.98 28.04
N THR A 606 1.49 -0.74 27.57
CA THR A 606 1.23 0.04 26.34
C THR A 606 1.72 1.48 26.50
N ILE A 607 1.44 2.11 27.65
CA ILE A 607 1.92 3.48 27.96
C ILE A 607 3.45 3.50 28.06
N LYS A 608 4.06 2.49 28.67
CA LYS A 608 5.52 2.37 28.75
C LYS A 608 6.15 2.26 27.36
N GLU A 609 5.61 1.41 26.49
CA GLU A 609 6.09 1.24 25.11
C GLU A 609 5.91 2.54 24.31
N ALA A 610 4.77 3.24 24.45
CA ALA A 610 4.54 4.55 23.84
C ALA A 610 5.56 5.60 24.28
N ASN A 611 5.85 5.68 25.58
CA ASN A 611 6.86 6.60 26.14
C ASN A 611 8.26 6.28 25.62
N TYR A 612 8.58 4.99 25.45
CA TYR A 612 9.83 4.56 24.87
C TYR A 612 9.95 5.03 23.42
N ILE A 613 8.95 4.71 22.58
CA ILE A 613 8.86 5.17 21.19
C ILE A 613 9.01 6.70 21.15
N LYS A 614 8.30 7.45 21.98
CA LYS A 614 8.37 8.92 21.98
C LYS A 614 9.77 9.50 22.22
N LEU A 615 10.61 8.83 23.00
CA LEU A 615 11.88 9.38 23.47
C LEU A 615 13.10 8.91 22.69
N VAL A 616 13.06 7.69 22.15
CA VAL A 616 14.26 7.01 21.65
C VAL A 616 14.91 7.67 20.43
N ASN A 617 14.16 8.43 19.61
CA ASN A 617 14.73 9.14 18.47
C ASN A 617 15.35 10.51 18.83
N LYS A 618 15.16 11.02 20.06
CA LYS A 618 15.69 12.33 20.48
C LYS A 618 17.23 12.44 20.43
N PRO A 619 18.01 11.44 20.90
CA PRO A 619 19.46 11.52 20.84
C PRO A 619 20.00 11.66 19.41
N TYR A 620 19.34 11.01 18.44
CA TYR A 620 19.70 11.11 17.04
C TYR A 620 19.45 12.53 16.49
N LEU A 621 18.31 13.15 16.81
CA LEU A 621 18.02 14.53 16.41
C LEU A 621 19.06 15.52 16.96
N ASN A 622 19.43 15.36 18.23
CA ASN A 622 20.44 16.22 18.85
C ASN A 622 21.83 16.08 18.21
N TYR A 623 22.14 14.92 17.62
CA TYR A 623 23.42 14.70 16.94
C TYR A 623 23.45 15.33 15.55
N GLU A 624 22.39 15.19 14.74
CA GLU A 624 22.33 15.85 13.42
C GLU A 624 22.27 17.39 13.53
N GLU A 625 21.71 17.93 14.61
CA GLU A 625 21.64 19.38 14.85
C GLU A 625 22.95 20.00 15.36
N TRP A 626 23.94 19.20 15.74
CA TRP A 626 25.30 19.70 15.95
C TRP A 626 26.04 19.61 14.62
N PRO A 627 26.29 20.73 13.91
CA PRO A 627 27.31 20.68 12.88
C PRO A 627 28.59 20.22 13.59
N CYS A 628 29.24 19.20 13.06
CA CYS A 628 30.67 19.08 13.24
C CYS A 628 31.27 20.32 12.58
N ASP A 629 31.27 21.45 13.31
CA ASP A 629 32.11 22.57 12.97
C ASP A 629 33.55 22.00 12.92
N ALA A 630 34.12 22.14 11.72
CA ALA A 630 35.45 21.72 11.34
C ALA A 630 36.54 22.42 12.15
#